data_AF-A0A7S1D3P5-F1
#
_entry.id   AF-A0A7S1D3P5-F1
#
_cell.length_a   1.000
_cell.length_b   1.000
_cell.length_c   1.000
_cell.angle_alpha   90.00
_cell.angle_beta   90.00
_cell.angle_gamma   90.00
#
_symmetry.space_group_name_H-M   'P 1'
#
loop_
_entity.id
_entity.type
_entity.pdbx_description
1 polymer ?
#
loop_
_entity_poly.entity_id
_entity_poly.type
_entity_poly.pdbx_seq_one_letter_code
_entity_poly.pdbx_strand_id
1 'polypeptide(L)'
;IMLGLTTAWMGFGMLYFGTIVEVTQIFAHPNHKEGTVRFDFVGIIVATMTEIVGIGMVMCTIDRWGRIPTWISSFMVGGILVAILCYGISSSSSTITTTFKIAVAFGAQMCMMGGATTTTWAATHRNC
;
A
#
# COMPACT_ATOMS: atom_id res chain seq x y z
N ILE A 1 -6.37 4.97 -25.46
CA ILE A 1 -5.67 3.88 -24.74
C ILE A 1 -4.46 4.40 -23.98
N MET A 2 -3.51 5.10 -24.62
CA MET A 2 -2.37 5.75 -23.94
C MET A 2 -2.81 6.63 -22.75
N LEU A 3 -3.77 7.53 -22.95
CA LEU A 3 -4.29 8.41 -21.88
C LEU A 3 -4.81 7.65 -20.65
N GLY A 4 -5.51 6.53 -20.84
CA GLY A 4 -6.07 5.74 -19.74
C GLY A 4 -5.01 4.95 -18.96
N LEU A 5 -3.94 4.53 -19.64
CA LEU A 5 -2.82 3.86 -19.00
C LEU A 5 -1.97 4.86 -18.21
N THR A 6 -1.73 6.06 -18.76
CA THR A 6 -0.99 7.12 -18.08
C THR A 6 -1.72 7.58 -16.82
N THR A 7 -3.04 7.78 -16.87
CA THR A 7 -3.81 8.14 -15.66
C THR A 7 -3.80 7.04 -14.61
N ALA A 8 -3.89 5.77 -15.01
CA ALA A 8 -3.76 4.64 -14.08
C ALA A 8 -2.37 4.57 -13.42
N TRP A 9 -1.30 4.80 -14.21
CA TRP A 9 0.07 4.86 -13.70
C TRP A 9 0.31 6.05 -12.77
N MET A 10 -0.23 7.22 -13.10
CA MET A 10 -0.14 8.41 -12.26
C MET A 10 -0.88 8.20 -10.94
N GLY A 11 -2.11 7.67 -10.98
CA GLY A 11 -2.88 7.34 -9.79
C GLY A 11 -2.19 6.29 -8.92
N PHE A 12 -1.62 5.26 -9.54
CA PHE A 12 -0.80 4.27 -8.85
C PHE A 12 0.41 4.90 -8.15
N GLY A 13 1.22 5.68 -8.88
CA GLY A 13 2.41 6.31 -8.32
C GLY A 13 2.07 7.19 -7.13
N MET A 14 1.03 8.03 -7.25
CA MET A 14 0.58 8.90 -6.17
C MET A 14 0.17 8.11 -4.93
N LEU A 15 -0.66 7.08 -5.10
CA LEU A 15 -1.14 6.28 -3.97
C LEU A 15 0.00 5.45 -3.34
N TYR A 16 0.90 4.89 -4.16
CA TYR A 16 2.02 4.06 -3.69
C TYR A 16 3.01 4.87 -2.86
N PHE A 17 3.49 6.00 -3.40
CA PHE A 17 4.40 6.89 -2.66
C PHE A 17 3.72 7.50 -1.44
N GLY A 18 2.43 7.86 -1.55
CA GLY A 18 1.65 8.32 -0.39
C GLY A 18 1.62 7.28 0.74
N THR A 19 1.39 6.01 0.40
CA THR A 19 1.36 4.91 1.39
C THR A 19 2.71 4.72 2.07
N ILE A 20 3.83 4.75 1.32
CA ILE A 20 5.17 4.63 1.92
C ILE A 20 5.42 5.76 2.91
N VAL A 21 5.11 7.01 2.53
CA VAL A 21 5.31 8.17 3.41
C VAL A 21 4.49 8.00 4.69
N GLU A 22 3.22 7.62 4.58
CA GLU A 22 2.34 7.43 5.73
C GLU A 22 2.82 6.29 6.65
N VAL A 23 3.26 5.17 6.08
CA VAL A 23 3.83 4.04 6.84
C VAL A 23 5.09 4.48 7.60
N THR A 24 5.97 5.27 6.97
CA THR A 24 7.17 5.77 7.67
C THR A 24 6.83 6.72 8.82
N GLN A 25 5.74 7.49 8.72
CA GLN A 25 5.29 8.36 9.81
C GLN A 25 4.77 7.57 11.02
N ILE A 26 4.14 6.41 10.80
CA ILE A 26 3.69 5.54 11.90
C ILE A 26 4.88 5.01 12.71
N PHE A 27 6.00 4.71 12.05
CA PHE A 27 7.20 4.19 12.71
C PHE A 27 8.17 5.29 13.20
N ALA A 28 7.89 6.56 12.86
CA ALA A 28 8.64 7.69 13.37
C ALA A 28 8.25 7.95 14.84
N HIS A 29 9.18 7.71 15.76
CA HIS A 29 8.98 8.05 17.17
C HIS A 29 9.66 9.40 17.43
N PRO A 30 8.89 10.50 17.52
CA PRO A 30 9.46 11.79 17.90
C PRO A 30 9.91 11.73 19.37
N ASN A 31 11.22 11.60 19.60
CA ASN A 31 11.76 11.79 20.95
C ASN A 31 11.77 13.29 21.25
N HIS A 32 10.69 13.76 21.87
CA HIS A 32 10.52 15.18 22.23
C HIS A 32 11.64 15.74 23.13
N LYS A 33 12.48 14.90 23.74
CA LYS A 33 13.52 15.31 24.68
C LYS A 33 14.88 15.62 24.06
N GLU A 34 15.17 15.15 22.84
CA GLU A 34 16.52 15.29 22.23
C GLU A 34 16.53 15.94 20.85
N GLY A 35 15.37 16.34 20.32
CA GLY A 35 15.26 16.88 18.95
C GLY A 35 15.65 15.88 17.85
N THR A 36 15.94 14.63 18.22
CA THR A 36 16.30 13.54 17.32
C THR A 36 15.08 12.66 17.07
N VAL A 37 14.72 12.49 15.80
CA VAL A 37 13.69 11.52 15.39
C VAL A 37 14.35 10.15 15.33
N ARG A 38 13.88 9.20 16.15
CA ARG A 38 14.30 7.80 16.06
C ARG A 38 13.28 7.04 15.21
N PHE A 39 13.77 6.36 14.19
CA PHE A 39 12.97 5.49 13.33
C PHE A 39 13.16 4.04 13.76
N ASP A 40 12.05 3.30 13.86
CA ASP A 40 12.10 1.85 14.01
C ASP A 40 12.35 1.20 12.65
N PHE A 41 13.63 0.96 12.34
CA PHE A 41 14.04 0.33 11.09
C PHE A 41 13.55 -1.11 10.95
N VAL A 42 13.31 -1.81 12.07
CA VAL A 42 12.80 -3.19 12.03
C VAL A 42 11.37 -3.18 11.49
N GLY A 43 10.54 -2.25 11.96
CA GLY A 43 9.17 -2.06 11.43
C GLY A 43 9.14 -1.77 9.94
N ILE A 44 10.05 -0.89 9.48
CA ILE A 44 10.17 -0.54 8.05
C ILE A 44 10.59 -1.75 7.22
N ILE A 45 11.58 -2.54 7.68
CA ILE A 45 12.01 -3.74 6.96
C ILE A 45 10.86 -4.74 6.87
N VAL A 46 10.15 -5.01 7.96
CA VAL A 46 8.99 -5.92 7.93
C VAL A 46 7.92 -5.40 6.96
N ALA A 47 7.70 -4.07 6.90
CA ALA A 47 6.76 -3.46 5.95
C ALA A 47 7.19 -3.70 4.50
N THR A 48 8.46 -3.50 4.17
CA THR A 48 8.97 -3.81 2.82
C THR A 48 8.87 -5.30 2.48
N MET A 49 9.04 -6.21 3.44
CA MET A 49 8.86 -7.65 3.21
C MET A 49 7.40 -8.02 2.89
N THR A 50 6.43 -7.30 3.45
CA THR A 50 5.02 -7.52 3.11
C THR A 50 4.70 -7.22 1.65
N GLU A 51 5.46 -6.34 0.98
CA GLU A 51 5.30 -6.09 -0.46
C GLU A 51 5.52 -7.36 -1.29
N ILE A 52 6.56 -8.14 -0.96
CA ILE A 52 6.88 -9.41 -1.64
C ILE A 52 5.74 -10.40 -1.47
N VAL A 53 5.19 -10.50 -0.26
CA VAL A 53 4.06 -11.39 0.05
C VAL A 53 2.79 -10.93 -0.69
N GLY A 54 2.55 -9.62 -0.76
CA GLY A 54 1.42 -9.03 -1.49
C GLY A 54 1.45 -9.37 -2.98
N ILE A 55 2.63 -9.26 -3.61
CA ILE A 55 2.83 -9.63 -5.01
C ILE A 55 2.55 -11.12 -5.22
N GLY A 56 3.07 -11.99 -4.35
CA GLY A 56 2.82 -13.43 -4.42
C GLY A 56 1.34 -13.79 -4.32
N MET A 57 0.61 -13.15 -3.39
CA MET A 57 -0.83 -13.34 -3.24
C MET A 57 -1.61 -12.90 -4.48
N VAL A 58 -1.23 -11.76 -5.07
CA VAL A 58 -1.87 -11.27 -6.29
C VAL A 58 -1.59 -12.18 -7.48
N MET A 59 -0.37 -12.70 -7.65
CA MET A 59 -0.06 -13.66 -8.71
C MET A 59 -0.97 -14.90 -8.63
N CYS A 60 -1.11 -15.50 -7.45
CA CYS A 60 -2.01 -16.63 -7.24
C CYS A 60 -3.50 -16.28 -7.49
N THR A 61 -3.89 -15.03 -7.26
CA THR A 61 -5.27 -14.57 -7.44
C THR A 61 -5.59 -14.30 -8.91
N ILE A 62 -4.63 -13.78 -9.67
CA ILE A 62 -4.78 -13.54 -11.12
C ILE A 62 -5.09 -14.85 -11.84
N ASP A 63 -4.41 -15.92 -11.47
CA ASP A 63 -4.57 -17.24 -12.11
C ASP A 63 -5.98 -17.83 -11.90
N ARG A 64 -6.69 -17.43 -10.83
CA ARG A 64 -8.04 -17.93 -10.50
C ARG A 64 -9.19 -17.03 -10.93
N TRP A 65 -9.03 -15.71 -10.82
CA TRP A 65 -10.14 -14.74 -11.00
C TRP A 65 -10.00 -13.86 -12.25
N GLY A 66 -8.88 -13.94 -12.96
CA GLY A 66 -8.66 -13.17 -14.18
C GLY A 66 -8.21 -11.73 -13.94
N ARG A 67 -7.57 -11.14 -14.96
CA ARG A 67 -6.72 -9.94 -14.80
C ARG A 67 -7.45 -8.63 -14.52
N ILE A 68 -8.62 -8.42 -15.13
CA ILE A 68 -9.38 -7.15 -15.04
C ILE A 68 -10.03 -6.92 -13.67
N PRO A 69 -10.67 -7.91 -13.02
CA PRO A 69 -11.21 -7.67 -11.68
C PRO A 69 -10.11 -7.50 -10.62
N THR A 70 -8.94 -8.15 -10.78
CA THR A 70 -7.87 -8.08 -9.78
C THR A 70 -7.34 -6.68 -9.59
N TRP A 71 -7.02 -5.93 -10.66
CA TRP A 71 -6.45 -4.58 -10.51
C TRP A 71 -7.45 -3.62 -9.83
N ILE A 72 -8.74 -3.67 -10.21
CA ILE A 72 -9.79 -2.83 -9.60
C ILE A 72 -9.95 -3.17 -8.11
N SER A 73 -9.99 -4.46 -7.77
CA SER A 73 -10.13 -4.91 -6.38
C SER A 73 -8.94 -4.47 -5.53
N SER A 74 -7.72 -4.56 -6.05
CA SER A 74 -6.51 -4.13 -5.36
C SER A 74 -6.50 -2.62 -5.08
N PHE A 75 -6.92 -1.79 -6.04
CA PHE A 75 -7.02 -0.33 -5.83
C PHE A 75 -8.13 0.05 -4.86
N MET A 76 -9.30 -0.60 -4.94
CA MET A 76 -10.41 -0.34 -4.02
C MET A 76 -10.04 -0.72 -2.58
N VAL A 77 -9.51 -1.93 -2.39
CA VAL A 77 -9.12 -2.41 -1.05
C VAL A 77 -7.95 -1.60 -0.51
N GLY A 78 -6.92 -1.35 -1.33
CA GLY A 78 -5.78 -0.52 -0.93
C GLY A 78 -6.19 0.90 -0.55
N GLY A 79 -7.04 1.54 -1.36
CA GLY A 79 -7.55 2.88 -1.08
C GLY A 79 -8.40 2.97 0.19
N ILE A 80 -9.26 1.98 0.45
CA ILE A 80 -10.05 1.91 1.68
C ILE A 80 -9.14 1.76 2.90
N LEU A 81 -8.12 0.89 2.83
CA LEU A 81 -7.18 0.68 3.94
C LEU A 81 -6.36 1.94 4.24
N VAL A 82 -5.92 2.68 3.21
CA VAL A 82 -5.24 3.97 3.39
C VAL A 82 -6.19 5.01 4.00
N ALA A 83 -7.44 5.08 3.54
CA ALA A 83 -8.43 6.01 4.11
C ALA A 83 -8.71 5.73 5.59
N ILE A 84 -8.82 4.44 5.96
CA ILE A 84 -8.96 4.00 7.37
C ILE A 84 -7.73 4.40 8.18
N LEU A 85 -6.54 4.28 7.59
CA LEU A 85 -5.28 4.60 8.25
C LEU A 85 -5.15 6.11 8.51
N CYS A 86 -5.44 6.96 7.52
CA CYS A 86 -5.46 8.41 7.68
C CYS A 86 -6.54 8.87 8.69
N TYR A 87 -7.74 8.28 8.66
CA TYR A 87 -8.79 8.59 9.64
C TYR A 87 -8.40 8.14 11.06
N GLY A 88 -7.76 6.97 11.19
CA GLY A 88 -7.29 6.42 12.45
C GLY A 88 -6.08 7.16 13.04
N ILE A 89 -5.32 7.91 12.24
CA ILE A 89 -4.29 8.84 12.71
C ILE A 89 -4.92 10.13 13.26
N SER A 90 -5.97 10.64 12.61
CA SER A 90 -6.65 11.88 13.03
C SER A 90 -7.53 11.70 14.27
N SER A 91 -8.18 10.54 14.42
CA SER A 91 -8.99 10.22 15.60
C SER A 91 -8.12 9.75 16.77
N SER A 92 -7.51 10.70 17.46
CA SER A 92 -6.70 10.50 18.68
C SER A 92 -7.59 10.19 19.89
N SER A 93 -8.25 9.03 19.88
CA SER A 93 -8.83 8.44 21.08
C SER A 93 -8.13 7.11 21.39
N SER A 94 -7.54 7.09 22.57
CA SER A 94 -6.65 6.07 23.09
C SER A 94 -7.23 4.66 23.03
N THR A 95 -6.35 3.68 22.74
CA THR A 95 -6.51 2.22 22.98
C THR A 95 -6.96 1.34 21.80
N ILE A 96 -7.22 1.87 20.60
CA ILE A 96 -7.19 1.00 19.40
C ILE A 96 -5.72 0.76 19.06
N THR A 97 -5.28 -0.44 19.43
CA THR A 97 -3.92 -0.95 19.55
C THR A 97 -3.04 -0.54 18.37
N THR A 98 -1.83 -0.03 18.64
CA THR A 98 -0.77 0.22 17.63
C THR A 98 -0.63 -0.93 16.63
N THR A 99 -0.85 -2.17 17.08
CA THR A 99 -0.93 -3.39 16.28
C THR A 99 -1.98 -3.34 15.15
N PHE A 100 -3.16 -2.76 15.39
CA PHE A 100 -4.20 -2.63 14.36
C PHE A 100 -3.79 -1.61 13.29
N LYS A 101 -3.21 -0.47 13.68
CA LYS A 101 -2.68 0.52 12.71
C LYS A 101 -1.56 -0.08 11.86
N ILE A 102 -0.67 -0.84 12.49
CA ILE A 102 0.40 -1.58 11.82
C ILE A 102 -0.16 -2.64 10.86
N ALA A 103 -1.16 -3.42 11.27
CA ALA A 103 -1.81 -4.42 10.42
C ALA A 103 -2.53 -3.80 9.20
N VAL A 104 -3.19 -2.65 9.40
CA VAL A 104 -3.83 -1.90 8.31
C VAL A 104 -2.79 -1.30 7.36
N ALA A 105 -1.67 -0.78 7.87
CA ALA A 105 -0.52 -0.34 7.07
C ALA A 105 0.04 -1.47 6.21
N PHE A 106 0.27 -2.65 6.81
CA PHE A 106 0.74 -3.83 6.09
C PHE A 106 -0.26 -4.25 5.00
N GLY A 107 -1.55 -4.32 5.32
CA GLY A 107 -2.59 -4.67 4.35
C GLY A 107 -2.68 -3.67 3.20
N ALA A 108 -2.60 -2.37 3.50
CA ALA A 108 -2.60 -1.32 2.48
C ALA A 108 -1.41 -1.48 1.52
N GLN A 109 -0.21 -1.69 2.07
CA GLN A 109 1.01 -1.85 1.28
C GLN A 109 0.99 -3.12 0.41
N MET A 110 0.46 -4.24 0.93
CA MET A 110 0.26 -5.48 0.17
C MET A 110 -0.69 -5.30 -1.02
N CYS A 111 -1.85 -4.68 -0.80
CA CYS A 111 -2.86 -4.50 -1.85
C CYS A 111 -2.40 -3.56 -2.95
N MET A 112 -1.65 -2.51 -2.57
CA MET A 112 -1.19 -1.47 -3.48
C MET A 112 -0.12 -1.95 -4.47
N MET A 113 0.86 -2.71 -3.98
CA MET A 113 1.89 -3.36 -4.81
C MET A 113 1.27 -4.38 -5.77
N GLY A 114 0.28 -5.15 -5.32
CA GLY A 114 -0.46 -6.08 -6.15
C GLY A 114 -1.08 -5.44 -7.41
N GLY A 115 -1.72 -4.28 -7.24
CA GLY A 115 -2.33 -3.51 -8.33
C GLY A 115 -1.32 -3.09 -9.42
N ALA A 116 -0.11 -2.70 -9.03
CA ALA A 116 0.96 -2.27 -9.94
C ALA A 116 1.39 -3.37 -10.92
N THR A 117 1.57 -4.59 -10.40
CA THR A 117 1.90 -5.75 -11.21
C THR A 117 0.78 -6.00 -12.23
N THR A 118 -0.49 -5.94 -11.85
CA THR A 118 -1.57 -6.16 -12.80
C THR A 118 -1.72 -5.09 -13.88
N THR A 119 -1.49 -3.80 -13.58
CA THR A 119 -1.56 -2.71 -14.57
C THR A 119 -0.43 -2.79 -15.60
N THR A 120 0.75 -3.23 -15.18
CA THR A 120 1.91 -3.42 -16.07
C THR A 120 1.66 -4.56 -17.06
N TRP A 121 1.08 -5.67 -16.60
CA TRP A 121 0.80 -6.85 -17.44
C TRP A 121 -0.41 -6.66 -18.38
N ALA A 122 -1.37 -5.80 -18.01
CA ALA A 122 -2.46 -5.40 -18.90
C ALA A 122 -1.97 -4.57 -20.10
N ALA A 123 -0.87 -3.82 -19.95
CA ALA A 123 -0.26 -3.05 -21.02
C ALA A 123 0.51 -3.94 -22.02
N THR A 124 1.16 -5.02 -21.55
CA THR A 124 2.00 -5.89 -22.40
C THR A 124 1.19 -6.72 -23.39
N HIS A 125 0.00 -7.20 -23.03
CA HIS A 125 -0.71 -8.24 -23.81
C HIS A 125 -1.53 -7.73 -25.01
N ARG A 126 -1.55 -6.41 -25.28
CA ARG A 126 -2.28 -5.82 -26.42
C ARG A 126 -1.39 -5.27 -27.54
N ASN A 127 -0.07 -5.38 -27.40
CA ASN A 127 0.92 -4.94 -28.38
C ASN A 127 1.64 -6.11 -29.08
N CYS A 128 1.11 -7.33 -28.97
CA CYS A 128 1.49 -8.48 -29.79
C CYS A 128 0.27 -9.01 -30.53
#